data_AF-A0A5A7NYN1-F1
#
_entry.id   AF-A0A5A7NYN1-F1
#
_cell.length_a   1.000
_cell.length_b   1.000
_cell.length_c   1.000
_cell.angle_alpha   90.00
_cell.angle_beta   90.00
_cell.angle_gamma   90.00
#
_symmetry.space_group_name_H-M   'P 1'
#
loop_
_entity.id
_entity.type
_entity.pdbx_description
1 polymer ?
#
loop_
_entity_poly.entity_id
_entity_poly.type
_entity_poly.pdbx_seq_one_letter_code
_entity_poly.pdbx_strand_id
1 'polypeptide(L)'
;MQRSASTAVRAIGRHITQLTSAAGACNPPPCGVFINHRGVDTKRHLAGLLHSHLAGLGLSPFLDSKSMKPGDRLFDKIDSAIRECKVGVAVFSPMYCESYFCLHELTRMMELGKRVVPVFCDVKPSDLRVRKDGSCSPKDIDRFRSALEEAKFTVGLTFDTRNGDWVEFLASATDVVIKNLIEVEEEEIN
;
A
#
# COMPACT_ATOMS: atom_id res chain seq x y z
N MET A 1 23.48 -8.97 -26.47
CA MET A 1 22.09 -9.23 -26.05
C MET A 1 21.62 -8.09 -25.16
N GLN A 2 21.07 -7.01 -25.73
CA GLN A 2 20.56 -5.85 -24.97
C GLN A 2 19.35 -5.29 -25.73
N ARG A 3 18.13 -5.81 -25.46
CA ARG A 3 16.90 -5.24 -26.06
C ARG A 3 15.64 -5.29 -25.16
N SER A 4 15.69 -5.81 -23.93
CA SER A 4 14.44 -6.03 -23.17
C SER A 4 13.96 -4.83 -22.32
N ALA A 5 14.86 -3.96 -21.85
CA ALA A 5 14.50 -2.86 -20.93
C ALA A 5 13.74 -1.70 -21.60
N SER A 6 13.87 -1.53 -22.92
CA SER A 6 13.30 -0.39 -23.66
C SER A 6 11.78 -0.46 -23.84
N THR A 7 11.19 -1.66 -23.80
CA THR A 7 9.76 -1.85 -24.08
C THR A 7 8.91 -1.55 -22.85
N ALA A 8 9.38 -1.94 -21.66
CA ALA A 8 8.72 -1.65 -20.38
C ALA A 8 8.68 -0.15 -20.10
N VAL A 9 9.81 0.56 -20.26
CA VAL A 9 9.88 2.02 -20.09
C VAL A 9 8.97 2.77 -21.08
N ARG A 10 8.81 2.26 -22.31
CA ARG A 10 7.88 2.81 -23.32
C ARG A 10 6.41 2.46 -23.07
N ALA A 11 6.11 1.38 -22.37
CA ALA A 11 4.76 1.04 -21.93
C ALA A 11 4.36 1.94 -20.73
N ILE A 12 5.27 2.08 -19.76
CA ILE A 12 5.14 2.98 -18.60
C ILE A 12 4.92 4.43 -19.07
N GLY A 13 5.74 4.93 -20.00
CA GLY A 13 5.59 6.29 -20.54
C GLY A 13 4.27 6.53 -21.30
N ARG A 14 3.74 5.51 -22.00
CA ARG A 14 2.46 5.63 -22.73
C ARG A 14 1.26 5.63 -21.79
N HIS A 15 1.26 4.82 -20.74
CA HIS A 15 0.17 4.84 -19.74
C HIS A 15 0.19 6.09 -18.86
N ILE A 16 1.36 6.58 -18.46
CA ILE A 16 1.47 7.89 -17.77
C ILE A 16 0.88 9.00 -18.65
N THR A 17 1.15 8.98 -19.97
CA THR A 17 0.59 9.98 -20.90
C THR A 17 -0.94 9.84 -21.04
N GLN A 18 -1.48 8.62 -21.02
CA GLN A 18 -2.92 8.37 -21.15
C GLN A 18 -3.72 8.81 -19.91
N LEU A 19 -3.13 8.73 -18.70
CA LEU A 19 -3.73 9.27 -17.48
C LEU A 19 -3.79 10.81 -17.47
N THR A 20 -2.91 11.48 -18.22
CA THR A 20 -2.84 12.95 -18.25
C THR A 20 -3.77 13.64 -19.25
N SER A 21 -4.47 12.91 -20.12
CA SER A 21 -5.32 13.54 -21.16
C SER A 21 -6.73 13.91 -20.71
N ALA A 22 -7.10 13.71 -19.44
CA ALA A 22 -8.37 14.15 -18.88
C ALA A 22 -8.27 15.55 -18.25
N ALA A 23 -7.72 16.52 -18.98
CA ALA A 23 -7.88 17.94 -18.65
C ALA A 23 -9.31 18.37 -19.00
N GLY A 24 -10.28 18.05 -18.12
CA GLY A 24 -11.68 18.38 -18.36
C GLY A 24 -12.70 18.02 -17.28
N ALA A 25 -12.32 17.34 -16.19
CA ALA A 25 -13.26 17.04 -15.10
C ALA A 25 -12.66 17.35 -13.72
N CYS A 26 -13.41 18.11 -12.94
CA CYS A 26 -13.17 18.54 -11.55
C CYS A 26 -13.30 17.37 -10.55
N ASN A 27 -12.70 16.22 -10.82
CA ASN A 27 -12.63 15.13 -9.84
C ASN A 27 -11.16 14.71 -9.68
N PRO A 28 -10.64 14.65 -8.43
CA PRO A 28 -9.34 14.04 -8.21
C PRO A 28 -9.38 12.61 -8.79
N PRO A 29 -8.27 12.15 -9.40
CA PRO A 29 -8.23 10.82 -9.99
C PRO A 29 -8.59 9.77 -8.92
N PRO A 30 -9.36 8.71 -9.27
CA PRO A 30 -9.75 7.66 -8.33
C PRO A 30 -8.53 7.14 -7.57
N CYS A 31 -8.70 6.80 -6.29
CA CYS A 31 -7.58 6.27 -5.52
C CYS A 31 -6.98 5.05 -6.26
N GLY A 32 -5.67 5.06 -6.48
CA GLY A 32 -4.97 3.91 -7.06
C GLY A 32 -4.41 3.01 -5.97
N VAL A 33 -3.84 3.61 -4.92
CA VAL A 33 -2.99 2.90 -3.96
C VAL A 33 -3.39 3.25 -2.53
N PHE A 34 -3.70 2.26 -1.70
CA PHE A 34 -3.90 2.47 -0.26
C PHE A 34 -2.62 2.12 0.49
N ILE A 35 -2.05 3.07 1.25
CA ILE A 35 -0.86 2.83 2.08
C ILE A 35 -1.29 2.62 3.52
N ASN A 36 -1.25 1.37 3.95
CA ASN A 36 -1.53 0.92 5.30
C ASN A 36 -0.22 0.86 6.09
N HIS A 37 -0.14 1.60 7.21
CA HIS A 37 1.11 1.78 7.93
C HIS A 37 0.91 2.04 9.42
N ARG A 38 1.97 1.81 10.21
CA ARG A 38 2.02 2.29 11.59
C ARG A 38 2.58 3.71 11.63
N GLY A 39 1.72 4.69 11.92
CA GLY A 39 2.09 6.09 11.98
C GLY A 39 3.27 6.40 12.91
N VAL A 40 3.30 5.81 14.10
CA VAL A 40 4.41 6.03 15.07
C VAL A 40 5.76 5.60 14.51
N ASP A 41 5.80 4.54 13.72
CA ASP A 41 7.04 3.95 13.23
C ASP A 41 7.51 4.60 11.93
N THR A 42 6.57 4.93 11.03
CA THR A 42 6.89 5.17 9.61
C THR A 42 6.42 6.52 9.07
N LYS A 43 5.67 7.33 9.83
CA LYS A 43 5.04 8.58 9.33
C LYS A 43 6.03 9.62 8.79
N ARG A 44 7.23 9.72 9.36
CA ARG A 44 8.25 10.71 8.94
C ARG A 44 9.32 10.18 7.97
N HIS A 45 9.32 8.87 7.68
CA HIS A 45 10.37 8.26 6.87
C HIS A 45 9.73 7.51 5.69
N LEU A 46 9.44 6.22 5.84
CA LEU A 46 9.14 5.36 4.70
C LEU A 46 7.77 5.62 4.05
N ALA A 47 6.67 5.54 4.81
CA ALA A 47 5.33 5.69 4.24
C ALA A 47 5.09 7.09 3.66
N GLY A 48 5.64 8.11 4.33
CA GLY A 48 5.57 9.49 3.87
C GLY A 48 6.34 9.73 2.56
N LEU A 49 7.54 9.17 2.43
CA LEU A 49 8.37 9.25 1.21
C LEU A 49 7.73 8.47 0.06
N LEU A 50 7.27 7.24 0.31
CA LEU A 50 6.58 6.43 -0.70
C LEU A 50 5.34 7.15 -1.23
N HIS A 51 4.49 7.68 -0.35
CA HIS A 51 3.34 8.48 -0.75
C HIS A 51 3.75 9.66 -1.64
N SER A 52 4.74 10.45 -1.22
CA SER A 52 5.18 11.62 -1.99
C SER A 52 5.80 11.25 -3.34
N HIS A 53 6.53 10.13 -3.40
CA HIS A 53 7.13 9.63 -4.63
C HIS A 53 6.07 9.15 -5.63
N LEU A 54 5.12 8.31 -5.17
CA LEU A 54 3.99 7.84 -6.01
C LEU A 54 3.14 9.02 -6.52
N ALA A 55 2.82 9.99 -5.65
CA ALA A 55 2.08 11.19 -6.04
C ALA A 55 2.84 12.04 -7.06
N GLY A 56 4.16 12.15 -6.93
CA GLY A 56 5.02 12.86 -7.88
C GLY A 56 5.05 12.22 -9.28
N LEU A 57 4.69 10.94 -9.38
CA LEU A 57 4.57 10.20 -10.65
C LEU A 57 3.14 10.25 -11.22
N GLY A 58 2.23 11.03 -10.61
CA GLY A 58 0.85 11.17 -11.07
C GLY A 58 -0.08 10.04 -10.61
N LEU A 59 0.36 9.18 -9.69
CA LEU A 59 -0.52 8.20 -9.06
C LEU A 59 -1.34 8.86 -7.93
N SER A 60 -2.45 8.22 -7.54
CA SER A 60 -3.32 8.67 -6.44
C SER A 60 -3.15 7.78 -5.19
N PRO A 61 -2.09 7.95 -4.39
CA PRO A 61 -1.95 7.25 -3.12
C PRO A 61 -2.85 7.86 -2.04
N PHE A 62 -3.45 7.00 -1.22
CA PHE A 62 -4.10 7.35 0.02
C PHE A 62 -3.21 6.96 1.19
N LEU A 63 -2.96 7.90 2.10
CA LEU A 63 -2.24 7.67 3.36
C LEU A 63 -3.04 8.38 4.46
N ASP A 64 -3.63 7.62 5.37
CA ASP A 64 -4.49 8.11 6.47
C ASP A 64 -3.99 9.41 7.11
N SER A 65 -2.70 9.47 7.45
CA SER A 65 -2.06 10.58 8.15
C SER A 65 -1.84 11.84 7.31
N LYS A 66 -2.03 11.77 5.99
CA LYS A 66 -1.93 12.89 5.03
C LYS A 66 -3.25 13.17 4.29
N SER A 67 -4.10 12.16 4.10
CA SER A 67 -5.30 12.22 3.25
C SER A 67 -6.58 12.53 4.02
N MET A 68 -6.56 12.46 5.36
CA MET A 68 -7.71 12.80 6.21
C MET A 68 -7.70 14.26 6.68
N LYS A 69 -8.90 14.85 6.78
CA LYS A 69 -9.11 16.21 7.31
C LYS A 69 -9.63 16.15 8.76
N PRO A 70 -9.35 17.18 9.59
CA PRO A 70 -10.01 17.30 10.89
C PRO A 70 -11.54 17.27 10.75
N GLY A 71 -12.18 16.36 11.49
CA GLY A 71 -13.63 16.13 11.41
C GLY A 71 -14.06 14.91 10.59
N ASP A 72 -13.15 14.30 9.82
CA ASP A 72 -13.44 13.05 9.12
C ASP A 72 -13.65 11.90 10.12
N ARG A 73 -14.67 11.08 9.87
CA ARG A 73 -14.87 9.83 10.62
C ARG A 73 -13.84 8.82 10.18
N LEU A 74 -12.98 8.41 11.12
CA LEU A 74 -11.81 7.58 10.86
C LEU A 74 -12.15 6.29 10.11
N PHE A 75 -13.05 5.48 10.67
CA PHE A 75 -13.46 4.22 10.05
C PHE A 75 -14.15 4.42 8.70
N ASP A 76 -15.16 5.30 8.62
CA ASP A 76 -15.92 5.51 7.39
C ASP A 76 -15.01 5.95 6.21
N LYS A 77 -14.07 6.87 6.49
CA LYS A 77 -13.17 7.39 5.46
C LYS A 77 -12.16 6.36 5.00
N ILE A 78 -11.57 5.62 5.95
CA ILE A 78 -10.61 4.55 5.66
C ILE A 78 -11.30 3.42 4.87
N ASP A 79 -12.48 2.97 5.28
CA ASP A 79 -13.23 1.93 4.56
C ASP A 79 -13.67 2.38 3.16
N SER A 80 -14.00 3.66 2.96
CA SER A 80 -14.25 4.20 1.62
C SER A 80 -12.98 4.15 0.78
N ALA A 81 -11.87 4.63 1.32
CA ALA A 81 -10.59 4.65 0.63
C ALA A 81 -10.13 3.24 0.26
N ILE A 82 -10.16 2.28 1.18
CA ILE A 82 -9.80 0.88 0.90
C ILE A 82 -10.65 0.30 -0.24
N ARG A 83 -11.95 0.62 -0.29
CA ARG A 83 -12.83 0.16 -1.38
C ARG A 83 -12.47 0.80 -2.72
N GLU A 84 -12.21 2.11 -2.72
CA GLU A 84 -11.90 2.90 -3.90
C GLU A 84 -10.51 2.59 -4.47
N CYS A 85 -9.52 2.36 -3.61
CA CYS A 85 -8.16 2.05 -4.04
C CYS A 85 -8.07 0.66 -4.69
N LYS A 86 -7.27 0.54 -5.75
CA LYS A 86 -7.09 -0.72 -6.49
C LYS A 86 -6.08 -1.66 -5.82
N VAL A 87 -4.94 -1.10 -5.39
CA VAL A 87 -3.82 -1.84 -4.80
C VAL A 87 -3.57 -1.39 -3.37
N GLY A 88 -3.30 -2.33 -2.47
CA GLY A 88 -2.84 -2.06 -1.11
C GLY A 88 -1.33 -2.18 -0.98
N VAL A 89 -0.71 -1.30 -0.20
CA VAL A 89 0.68 -1.44 0.27
C VAL A 89 0.63 -1.53 1.79
N ALA A 90 1.05 -2.67 2.34
CA ALA A 90 1.10 -2.90 3.78
C ALA A 90 2.54 -2.73 4.27
N VAL A 91 2.82 -1.62 4.96
CA VAL A 91 4.14 -1.32 5.51
C VAL A 91 4.26 -1.87 6.94
N PHE A 92 4.69 -3.12 7.04
CA PHE A 92 4.99 -3.78 8.30
C PHE A 92 6.22 -3.14 8.97
N SER A 93 6.09 -2.83 10.25
CA SER A 93 7.08 -2.14 11.09
C SER A 93 6.97 -2.66 12.53
N PRO A 94 7.94 -2.35 13.43
CA PRO A 94 8.04 -3.00 14.74
C PRO A 94 6.77 -2.96 15.60
N MET A 95 6.01 -1.86 15.58
CA MET A 95 4.77 -1.70 16.35
C MET A 95 3.50 -1.83 15.50
N TYR A 96 3.63 -2.35 14.28
CA TYR A 96 2.51 -2.51 13.36
C TYR A 96 1.42 -3.42 13.94
N CYS A 97 1.79 -4.62 14.39
CA CYS A 97 0.83 -5.60 14.94
C CYS A 97 0.27 -5.22 16.31
N GLU A 98 0.72 -4.11 16.90
CA GLU A 98 0.17 -3.53 18.13
C GLU A 98 -0.94 -2.50 17.84
N SER A 99 -1.19 -2.19 16.56
CA SER A 99 -2.27 -1.28 16.16
C SER A 99 -3.48 -2.07 15.69
N TYR A 100 -4.60 -1.91 16.40
CA TYR A 100 -5.90 -2.39 15.93
C TYR A 100 -6.21 -1.87 14.53
N PHE A 101 -6.00 -0.58 14.29
CA PHE A 101 -6.30 0.06 13.00
C PHE A 101 -5.46 -0.54 11.87
N CYS A 102 -4.16 -0.75 12.08
CA CYS A 102 -3.31 -1.32 11.02
C CYS A 102 -3.75 -2.74 10.67
N LEU A 103 -4.05 -3.58 11.67
CA LEU A 103 -4.54 -4.95 11.46
C LEU A 103 -5.93 -4.96 10.81
N HIS A 104 -6.81 -4.06 11.23
CA HIS A 104 -8.15 -3.92 10.66
C HIS A 104 -8.10 -3.53 9.19
N GLU A 105 -7.30 -2.52 8.83
CA GLU A 105 -7.08 -2.08 7.46
C GLU A 105 -6.50 -3.20 6.58
N LEU A 106 -5.49 -3.93 7.06
CA LEU A 106 -4.93 -5.09 6.36
C LEU A 106 -5.99 -6.15 6.09
N THR A 107 -6.72 -6.54 7.13
CA THR A 107 -7.81 -7.51 7.01
C THR A 107 -8.86 -7.02 6.02
N ARG A 108 -9.21 -5.74 6.03
CA ARG A 108 -10.21 -5.19 5.11
C ARG A 108 -9.74 -5.24 3.66
N MET A 109 -8.48 -4.93 3.38
CA MET A 109 -7.90 -5.08 2.03
C MET A 109 -7.96 -6.54 1.55
N MET A 110 -7.55 -7.49 2.40
CA MET A 110 -7.57 -8.92 2.06
C MET A 110 -9.00 -9.45 1.85
N GLU A 111 -9.95 -9.08 2.70
CA GLU A 111 -11.36 -9.49 2.58
C GLU A 111 -12.05 -8.96 1.32
N LEU A 112 -11.58 -7.83 0.81
CA LEU A 112 -12.07 -7.26 -0.46
C LEU A 112 -11.31 -7.81 -1.67
N GLY A 113 -10.41 -8.78 -1.48
CA GLY A 113 -9.61 -9.37 -2.55
C GLY A 113 -8.66 -8.37 -3.21
N LYS A 114 -8.26 -7.30 -2.51
CA LYS A 114 -7.32 -6.32 -3.05
C LYS A 114 -5.95 -6.99 -3.20
N ARG A 115 -5.23 -6.65 -4.26
CA ARG A 115 -3.81 -7.02 -4.37
C ARG A 115 -3.02 -6.23 -3.34
N VAL A 116 -2.37 -6.93 -2.42
CA VAL A 116 -1.57 -6.31 -1.35
C VAL A 116 -0.08 -6.58 -1.59
N VAL A 117 0.70 -5.50 -1.63
CA VAL A 117 2.16 -5.53 -1.68
C VAL A 117 2.71 -5.35 -0.25
N PRO A 118 3.26 -6.41 0.37
CA PRO A 118 3.86 -6.28 1.69
C PRO A 118 5.25 -5.64 1.61
N VAL A 119 5.51 -4.69 2.51
CA VAL A 119 6.82 -4.06 2.72
C VAL A 119 7.24 -4.31 4.17
N PHE A 120 8.32 -5.04 4.38
CA PHE A 120 8.87 -5.38 5.69
C PHE A 120 9.97 -4.39 6.06
N CYS A 121 9.63 -3.36 6.84
CA CYS A 121 10.51 -2.29 7.29
C CYS A 121 11.06 -2.61 8.68
N ASP A 122 12.36 -2.89 8.78
CA ASP A 122 13.08 -3.22 10.03
C ASP A 122 12.49 -4.42 10.81
N VAL A 123 11.71 -5.27 10.14
CA VAL A 123 11.07 -6.45 10.71
C VAL A 123 11.19 -7.62 9.75
N LYS A 124 11.18 -8.85 10.28
CA LYS A 124 11.02 -10.07 9.47
C LYS A 124 9.56 -10.51 9.50
N PRO A 125 9.07 -11.23 8.48
CA PRO A 125 7.76 -11.87 8.51
C PRO A 125 7.57 -12.78 9.75
N SER A 126 8.66 -13.38 10.25
CA SER A 126 8.67 -14.18 11.48
C SER A 126 8.36 -13.39 12.75
N ASP A 127 8.49 -12.07 12.73
CA ASP A 127 8.34 -11.24 13.92
C ASP A 127 6.89 -10.75 14.08
N LEU A 128 6.11 -10.78 12.98
CA LEU A 128 4.74 -10.27 12.91
C LEU A 128 3.74 -11.22 13.55
N ARG A 129 3.15 -10.86 14.70
CA ARG A 129 2.20 -11.72 15.42
C ARG A 129 1.06 -10.90 16.02
N VAL A 130 -0.18 -11.39 15.87
CA VAL A 130 -1.36 -10.82 16.52
C VAL A 130 -1.39 -11.28 17.98
N ARG A 131 -1.27 -10.33 18.92
CA ARG A 131 -1.34 -10.60 20.36
C ARG A 131 -2.81 -10.70 20.82
N LYS A 132 -3.04 -11.52 21.84
CA LYS A 132 -4.30 -11.57 22.59
C LYS A 132 -4.12 -10.74 23.86
N ASP A 133 -4.42 -9.46 23.78
CA ASP A 133 -4.33 -8.53 24.92
C ASP A 133 -5.71 -8.16 25.50
N GLY A 134 -6.78 -8.78 25.00
CA GLY A 134 -8.16 -8.52 25.43
C GLY A 134 -8.80 -7.29 24.79
N SER A 135 -8.09 -6.57 23.92
CA SER A 135 -8.62 -5.38 23.23
C SER A 135 -9.60 -5.70 22.08
N CYS A 136 -9.60 -6.94 21.60
CA CYS A 136 -10.32 -7.36 20.39
C CYS A 136 -11.23 -8.55 20.68
N SER A 137 -12.32 -8.66 19.90
CA SER A 137 -13.16 -9.85 19.93
C SER A 137 -12.38 -11.08 19.43
N PRO A 138 -12.70 -12.31 19.89
CA PRO A 138 -12.08 -13.52 19.37
C PRO A 138 -12.19 -13.65 17.84
N LYS A 139 -13.33 -13.22 17.28
CA LYS A 139 -13.57 -13.20 15.84
C LYS A 139 -12.60 -12.27 15.10
N ASP A 140 -12.33 -11.08 15.64
CA ASP A 140 -11.38 -10.15 15.02
C ASP A 140 -9.95 -10.67 15.12
N ILE A 141 -9.58 -11.30 16.24
CA ILE A 141 -8.27 -11.93 16.40
C ILE A 141 -8.04 -12.98 15.31
N ASP A 142 -9.04 -13.82 15.01
CA ASP A 142 -8.92 -14.85 13.98
C ASP A 142 -8.82 -14.24 12.57
N ARG A 143 -9.61 -13.20 12.28
CA ARG A 143 -9.52 -12.43 11.02
C ARG A 143 -8.14 -11.79 10.83
N PHE A 144 -7.62 -11.14 11.88
CA PHE A 144 -6.30 -10.51 11.87
C PHE A 144 -5.20 -11.54 11.64
N ARG A 145 -5.29 -12.71 12.28
CA ARG A 145 -4.32 -13.80 12.08
C ARG A 145 -4.34 -14.31 10.66
N SER A 146 -5.52 -14.54 10.09
CA SER A 146 -5.66 -15.00 8.71
C SER A 146 -5.01 -14.01 7.73
N ALA A 147 -5.36 -12.73 7.82
CA ALA A 147 -4.83 -11.70 6.93
C ALA A 147 -3.32 -11.48 7.11
N LEU A 148 -2.82 -11.54 8.35
CA LEU A 148 -1.39 -11.42 8.63
C LEU A 148 -0.60 -12.63 8.11
N GLU A 149 -1.16 -13.84 8.23
CA GLU A 149 -0.52 -15.05 7.73
C GLU A 149 -0.43 -15.04 6.20
N GLU A 150 -1.52 -14.66 5.53
CA GLU A 150 -1.53 -14.45 4.08
C GLU A 150 -0.44 -13.43 3.66
N ALA A 151 -0.41 -12.26 4.30
CA ALA A 151 0.57 -11.22 3.99
C ALA A 151 2.03 -11.67 4.20
N LYS A 152 2.30 -12.56 5.18
CA LYS A 152 3.64 -13.13 5.41
C LYS A 152 4.09 -14.06 4.29
N PHE A 153 3.15 -14.71 3.60
CA PHE A 153 3.43 -15.63 2.50
C PHE A 153 3.30 -14.98 1.11
N THR A 154 2.89 -13.72 1.06
CA THR A 154 2.95 -12.91 -0.16
C THR A 154 4.37 -12.37 -0.37
N VAL A 155 4.87 -12.49 -1.61
CA VAL A 155 6.18 -11.93 -1.98
C VAL A 155 6.14 -10.42 -1.82
N GLY A 156 7.07 -9.89 -1.03
CA GLY A 156 7.17 -8.49 -0.68
C GLY A 156 8.55 -7.90 -0.86
N LEU A 157 8.69 -6.66 -0.40
CA LEU A 157 9.96 -5.96 -0.32
C LEU A 157 10.44 -5.93 1.12
N THR A 158 11.76 -5.99 1.32
CA THR A 158 12.38 -5.77 2.63
C THR A 158 13.13 -4.45 2.60
N PHE A 159 13.14 -3.74 3.72
CA PHE A 159 13.87 -2.49 3.83
C PHE A 159 14.44 -2.32 5.24
N ASP A 160 15.73 -1.99 5.30
CA ASP A 160 16.44 -1.62 6.53
C ASP A 160 16.61 -0.10 6.51
N THR A 161 15.99 0.60 7.45
CA THR A 161 16.01 2.08 7.45
C THR A 161 17.37 2.67 7.82
N ARG A 162 18.27 1.88 8.44
CA ARG A 162 19.61 2.30 8.86
C ARG A 162 20.64 2.15 7.75
N ASN A 163 20.54 1.09 6.97
CA ASN A 163 21.57 0.72 5.99
C ASN A 163 21.07 0.65 4.54
N GLY A 164 19.76 0.75 4.32
CA GLY A 164 19.15 0.57 3.01
C GLY A 164 19.36 1.74 2.05
N ASP A 165 19.44 1.42 0.76
CA ASP A 165 19.40 2.41 -0.32
C ASP A 165 17.95 2.87 -0.55
N TRP A 166 17.66 4.09 -0.13
CA TRP A 166 16.34 4.70 -0.28
C TRP A 166 15.93 4.89 -1.75
N VAL A 167 16.87 5.18 -2.64
CA VAL A 167 16.58 5.43 -4.05
C VAL A 167 16.21 4.13 -4.73
N GLU A 168 16.99 3.08 -4.50
CA GLU A 168 16.71 1.73 -5.02
C GLU A 168 15.40 1.17 -4.46
N PHE A 169 15.16 1.36 -3.16
CA PHE A 169 13.92 0.93 -2.52
C PHE A 169 12.70 1.65 -3.12
N LEU A 170 12.74 2.98 -3.25
CA LEU A 170 11.62 3.75 -3.80
C LEU A 170 11.35 3.37 -5.27
N ALA A 171 12.40 3.17 -6.08
CA ALA A 171 12.25 2.71 -7.45
C ALA A 171 11.59 1.32 -7.50
N SER A 172 12.10 0.37 -6.72
CA SER A 172 11.57 -1.00 -6.66
C SER A 172 10.13 -1.05 -6.16
N ALA A 173 9.81 -0.32 -5.09
CA ALA A 173 8.45 -0.24 -4.55
C ALA A 173 7.48 0.36 -5.56
N THR A 174 7.90 1.40 -6.27
CA THR A 174 7.09 2.06 -7.30
C THR A 174 6.83 1.12 -8.48
N ASP A 175 7.86 0.44 -8.99
CA ASP A 175 7.72 -0.49 -10.11
C ASP A 175 6.76 -1.63 -9.78
N VAL A 176 6.86 -2.20 -8.57
CA VAL A 176 5.96 -3.25 -8.09
C VAL A 176 4.52 -2.73 -7.99
N VAL A 177 4.32 -1.52 -7.46
CA VAL A 177 2.99 -0.90 -7.35
C VAL A 177 2.38 -0.64 -8.73
N ILE A 178 3.14 -0.05 -9.66
CA ILE A 178 2.68 0.22 -11.02
C ILE A 178 2.31 -1.08 -11.74
N LYS A 179 3.15 -2.11 -11.62
CA LYS A 179 2.86 -3.42 -12.22
C LYS A 179 1.55 -4.00 -11.69
N ASN A 180 1.33 -3.96 -10.37
CA ASN A 180 0.08 -4.43 -9.79
C ASN A 180 -1.13 -3.60 -10.23
N LEU A 181 -0.98 -2.29 -10.40
CA LEU A 181 -2.06 -1.43 -10.91
C LEU A 181 -2.47 -1.81 -12.34
N ILE A 182 -1.49 -2.05 -13.21
CA ILE A 182 -1.73 -2.49 -14.60
C ILE A 182 -2.45 -3.84 -14.61
N GLU A 183 -1.99 -4.80 -13.80
CA GLU A 183 -2.60 -6.14 -13.76
C GLU A 183 -4.05 -6.10 -13.26
N VAL A 184 -4.39 -5.24 -12.28
CA VAL A 184 -5.80 -5.04 -11.86
C VAL A 184 -6.64 -4.43 -12.99
N GLU A 185 -6.10 -3.46 -13.74
CA GLU A 185 -6.82 -2.84 -14.85
C GLU A 185 -7.09 -3.79 -16.01
N GLU A 186 -6.14 -4.69 -16.30
CA GLU A 186 -6.32 -5.74 -17.31
C GLU A 186 -7.38 -6.77 -16.88
N GLU A 187 -7.47 -7.10 -15.59
CA GLU A 187 -8.51 -7.99 -15.04
C GLU A 187 -9.91 -7.37 -15.08
N GLU A 188 -10.04 -6.04 -14.92
CA GLU A 188 -11.33 -5.32 -14.98
C GLU A 188 -11.91 -5.25 -16.41
N ILE A 189 -11.08 -5.42 -17.44
CA ILE A 189 -11.46 -5.31 -18.86
C ILE A 189 -11.88 -6.67 -19.45
N ASN A 190 -11.51 -7.78 -18.81
CA ASN A 190 -11.77 -9.15 -19.25
C ASN A 190 -13.00 -9.78 -18.56
#